data_AF-A0A1C5SUP5-F1
#
_entry.id   AF-A0A1C5SUP5-F1
#
_cell.length_a   1.000
_cell.length_b   1.000
_cell.length_c   1.000
_cell.angle_alpha   90.00
_cell.angle_beta   90.00
_cell.angle_gamma   90.00
#
_symmetry.space_group_name_H-M   'P 1'
#
loop_
_entity.id
_entity.type
_entity.pdbx_description
1 polymer ?
#
loop_
_entity_poly.entity_id
_entity_poly.type
_entity_poly.pdbx_seq_one_letter_code
_entity_poly.pdbx_strand_id
1 'polypeptide(L)' 'MEGLKKFEQIFQEVLLYSGLSPDHAKILSQRMFSIYQGYLLLGRISDDTSYLKNARKNMIETYREYRTFHGI' A
#
# COMPACT_ATOMS: atom_id res chain seq x y z
N MET A 1 7.91 4.14 -15.73
CA MET A 1 7.21 4.56 -14.49
C MET A 1 5.69 4.33 -14.54
N GLU A 2 5.04 4.42 -15.72
CA GLU A 2 3.57 4.22 -15.83
C GLU A 2 3.07 2.85 -15.35
N GLY A 3 3.83 1.78 -15.61
CA GLY A 3 3.47 0.44 -15.12
C GLY A 3 3.38 0.33 -13.60
N LEU A 4 4.15 1.15 -12.87
CA LEU A 4 4.09 1.16 -11.40
C LEU A 4 2.87 1.93 -10.89
N LYS A 5 2.48 3.03 -11.55
CA LYS A 5 1.31 3.83 -11.16
C LYS A 5 0.00 3.05 -11.18
N LYS A 6 -0.10 1.99 -12.00
CA LYS A 6 -1.26 1.08 -11.99
C LYS A 6 -1.49 0.40 -10.63
N PHE A 7 -0.44 0.20 -9.83
CA PHE A 7 -0.59 -0.37 -8.48
C PHE A 7 -1.28 0.57 -7.51
N GLU A 8 -1.06 1.89 -7.61
CA GLU A 8 -1.78 2.86 -6.77
C GLU A 8 -3.29 2.76 -7.01
N GLN A 9 -3.70 2.65 -8.27
CA GLN A 9 -5.11 2.46 -8.63
C GLN A 9 -5.68 1.14 -8.08
N ILE A 10 -4.95 0.02 -8.23
CA ILE A 10 -5.36 -1.27 -7.66
C ILE A 10 -5.51 -1.17 -6.14
N PHE A 11 -4.56 -0.53 -5.45
CA PHE A 11 -4.65 -0.33 -4.01
C PHE A 11 -5.87 0.51 -3.63
N GLN A 12 -6.16 1.58 -4.38
CA GLN A 12 -7.35 2.39 -4.16
C GLN A 12 -8.64 1.59 -4.32
N GLU A 13 -8.75 0.76 -5.37
CA GLU A 13 -9.92 -0.09 -5.61
C GLU A 13 -10.12 -1.09 -4.45
N VAL A 14 -9.05 -1.76 -4.01
CA VAL A 14 -9.11 -2.70 -2.86
C VAL A 14 -9.56 -1.98 -1.59
N LEU A 15 -9.07 -0.76 -1.35
CA LEU A 15 -9.43 0.03 -0.18
C LEU A 15 -10.90 0.48 -0.22
N LEU A 16 -11.41 0.86 -1.39
CA LEU A 16 -12.84 1.13 -1.59
C LEU A 16 -13.69 -0.11 -1.29
N TYR A 17 -13.30 -1.28 -1.80
CA TYR A 17 -13.98 -2.55 -1.49
C TYR A 17 -13.94 -2.92 0.00
N SER A 18 -12.97 -2.41 0.75
CA SER A 18 -12.88 -2.62 2.20
C SER A 18 -13.82 -1.75 3.03
N GLY A 19 -14.58 -0.86 2.39
CA GLY A 19 -15.55 0.04 3.02
C GLY A 19 -15.00 1.42 3.36
N LEU A 20 -13.79 1.79 2.92
CA LEU A 20 -13.29 3.15 3.09
C LEU A 20 -14.01 4.12 2.15
N SER A 21 -14.24 5.35 2.63
CA SER A 21 -14.71 6.44 1.78
C SER A 21 -13.67 6.74 0.67
N PRO A 22 -14.09 7.35 -0.45
CA PRO A 22 -13.16 7.72 -1.52
C PRO A 22 -11.96 8.55 -1.07
N ASP A 23 -12.16 9.47 -0.13
CA ASP A 23 -11.11 10.33 0.41
C ASP A 23 -10.07 9.51 1.20
N HIS A 24 -10.54 8.64 2.10
CA HIS A 24 -9.67 7.76 2.87
C HIS A 24 -8.94 6.75 1.98
N ALA A 25 -9.65 6.17 1.00
CA ALA A 25 -9.06 5.22 0.05
C ALA A 25 -7.95 5.86 -0.79
N LYS A 26 -8.12 7.11 -1.22
CA LYS A 26 -7.10 7.84 -1.99
C LYS A 26 -5.86 8.18 -1.16
N ILE A 27 -6.04 8.65 0.08
CA ILE A 27 -4.90 8.96 0.96
C ILE A 27 -4.10 7.69 1.26
N LEU A 28 -4.80 6.61 1.58
CA LEU A 28 -4.17 5.37 1.99
C LEU A 28 -3.56 4.60 0.81
N SER A 29 -4.13 4.69 -0.40
CA SER A 29 -3.53 4.08 -1.61
C SER A 29 -2.18 4.70 -1.96
N GLN A 30 -2.05 6.03 -1.84
CA GLN A 30 -0.80 6.75 -2.04
C GLN A 30 0.28 6.32 -1.03
N ARG A 31 -0.12 6.13 0.23
CA ARG A 31 0.78 5.64 1.29
C ARG A 31 1.22 4.19 1.02
N MET A 32 0.28 3.31 0.68
CA MET A 32 0.59 1.92 0.30
C MET A 32 1.49 1.85 -0.93
N PHE A 33 1.29 2.72 -1.92
CA PHE A 33 2.13 2.81 -3.10
C PHE A 33 3.57 3.20 -2.75
N SER A 34 3.76 4.20 -1.89
CA SER A 34 5.08 4.61 -1.40
C SER A 34 5.80 3.46 -0.65
N ILE A 35 5.07 2.73 0.21
CA ILE A 35 5.59 1.56 0.92
C ILE A 35 6.03 0.48 -0.07
N TYR A 36 5.16 0.12 -1.02
CA TYR A 36 5.45 -0.88 -2.04
C TYR A 36 6.67 -0.52 -2.88
N GLN A 37 6.80 0.76 -3.28
CA GLN A 37 7.97 1.25 -4.01
C GLN A 37 9.28 1.07 -3.23
N GLY A 38 9.28 1.43 -1.94
CA GLY A 38 10.45 1.27 -1.08
C GLY A 38 10.88 -0.19 -0.96
N TYR A 39 9.95 -1.08 -0.65
CA TYR A 39 10.23 -2.51 -0.55
C TYR A 39 10.64 -3.16 -1.89
N LEU A 40 10.04 -2.72 -3.00
CA LEU A 40 10.42 -3.20 -4.33
C LEU A 40 11.85 -2.79 -4.68
N LEU A 41 12.26 -1.56 -4.33
CA LEU A 41 13.63 -1.11 -4.51
C LEU A 41 14.60 -1.94 -3.66
N LEU A 42 14.31 -2.13 -2.38
CA LEU A 42 15.12 -2.93 -1.46
C LEU A 42 15.30 -4.37 -1.95
N GLY A 43 14.21 -5.02 -2.40
CA GLY A 43 14.28 -6.38 -2.93
C GLY A 43 15.12 -6.48 -4.21
N ARG A 44 15.08 -5.46 -5.08
CA ARG A 44 15.90 -5.43 -6.29
C ARG A 44 17.39 -5.25 -6.02
N ILE A 45 17.76 -4.35 -5.10
CA ILE A 45 19.18 -4.09 -4.80
C ILE A 45 19.82 -5.23 -4.00
N SER A 46 19.02 -6.01 -3.28
CA SER A 46 19.48 -7.13 -2.45
C SER A 46 19.34 -8.49 -3.10
N ASP A 47 18.69 -8.58 -4.27
CA ASP A 47 18.25 -9.83 -4.90
C ASP A 47 17.43 -10.73 -3.96
N ASP A 48 16.66 -10.11 -3.04
CA ASP A 48 15.83 -10.79 -2.06
C ASP A 48 14.34 -10.45 -2.24
N THR A 49 13.58 -11.41 -2.73
CA THR A 49 12.13 -11.29 -2.91
C THR A 49 11.34 -11.28 -1.59
N SER A 50 11.96 -11.62 -0.45
CA SER A 50 11.32 -11.59 0.86
C SER A 50 10.83 -10.19 1.25
N TYR A 51 11.46 -9.12 0.72
CA TYR A 51 11.01 -7.75 0.90
C TYR A 51 9.57 -7.50 0.42
N LEU A 52 9.06 -8.26 -0.56
CA LEU A 52 7.65 -8.16 -0.96
C LEU A 52 6.69 -8.71 0.12
N LYS A 53 7.11 -9.72 0.90
CA LYS A 53 6.34 -10.20 2.06
C LYS A 53 6.31 -9.13 3.16
N ASN A 54 7.43 -8.43 3.35
CA ASN A 54 7.51 -7.30 4.29
C ASN A 54 6.62 -6.13 3.84
N ALA A 55 6.59 -5.82 2.55
CA ALA A 55 5.67 -4.83 1.99
C ALA A 55 4.22 -5.16 2.33
N ARG A 56 3.80 -6.42 2.09
CA ARG A 56 2.44 -6.89 2.41
C ARG A 56 2.13 -6.69 3.90
N LYS A 57 3.02 -7.12 4.79
CA LYS A 57 2.84 -6.97 6.25
C LYS A 57 2.66 -5.51 6.63
N ASN A 58 3.58 -4.65 6.19
CA ASN A 58 3.58 -3.23 6.53
C ASN A 58 2.34 -2.49 5.97
N MET A 59 1.89 -2.82 4.77
CA MET A 59 0.65 -2.26 4.20
C MET A 59 -0.59 -2.66 5.01
N ILE A 60 -0.69 -3.92 5.47
CA ILE A 60 -1.80 -4.38 6.32
C ILE A 60 -1.79 -3.68 7.69
N GLU A 61 -0.60 -3.55 8.30
CA GLU A 61 -0.44 -2.83 9.57
C GLU A 61 -0.83 -1.36 9.41
N THR A 62 -0.34 -0.70 8.37
CA THR A 62 -0.69 0.69 8.02
C THR A 62 -2.19 0.87 7.85
N TYR A 63 -2.89 -0.07 7.21
CA TYR A 63 -4.35 -0.05 7.09
C TYR A 63 -5.06 -0.11 8.44
N ARG A 64 -4.62 -1.02 9.32
CA ARG A 64 -5.23 -1.18 10.67
C ARG A 64 -5.01 0.05 11.54
N GLU A 65 -3.79 0.59 11.53
CA GLU A 65 -3.44 1.83 12.25
C GLU A 65 -4.26 3.00 11.74
N TYR A 66 -4.40 3.14 10.42
CA TYR A 66 -5.19 4.19 9.80
C TYR A 66 -6.65 4.15 10.24
N ARG A 67 -7.28 2.97 10.18
CA ARG A 67 -8.66 2.77 10.64
C ARG A 67 -8.83 3.09 12.12
N THR A 68 -7.89 2.62 12.95
CA THR A 68 -7.88 2.91 14.40
C THR A 68 -7.78 4.41 14.68
N PHE A 69 -6.87 5.10 14.00
CA PHE A 69 -6.65 6.54 14.17
C PHE A 69 -7.86 7.38 13.75
N HIS A 70 -8.53 6.99 12.67
CA HIS A 70 -9.70 7.71 12.15
C HIS A 70 -11.04 7.26 12.74
N GLY A 71 -11.07 6.16 13.52
CA GLY A 71 -12.29 5.62 14.10
C GLY A 71 -13.27 5.06 13.06
N ILE A 72 -12.75 4.49 11.96
CA ILE A 72 -13.53 3.99 10.81
C ILE A 72 -13.39 2.50 10.60
#